data_AF-A0A9E2G6U4-F1
#
_entry.id   AF-A0A9E2G6U4-F1
#
_cell.length_a   1.000
_cell.length_b   1.000
_cell.length_c   1.000
_cell.angle_alpha   90.00
_cell.angle_beta   90.00
_cell.angle_gamma   90.00
#
_symmetry.space_group_name_H-M   'P 1'
#
loop_
_entity.id
_entity.type
_entity.pdbx_description
1 polymer ?
#
loop_
_entity_poly.entity_id
_entity_poly.type
_entity_poly.pdbx_seq_one_letter_code
_entity_poly.pdbx_strand_id
1 'polypeptide(L)'
;MWQQIKETIGLSVIQAIGASAVVWLWSLVMTNLSQVFQNTPDTATTFVLFLLIFMITAVLAGGAVLGYPLYLVLHERKWGTAITLVVMSLVWLGLIAATIVLIATR
;
A
#
# COMPACT_ATOMS: atom_id res chain seq x y z
N MET A 1 -17.50 13.92 -18.60
CA MET A 1 -16.51 12.89 -19.02
C MET A 1 -15.08 13.29 -18.67
N TRP A 2 -14.55 14.41 -19.19
CA TRP A 2 -13.15 14.82 -18.94
C TRP A 2 -12.82 15.11 -17.46
N GLN A 3 -13.74 15.71 -16.70
CA GLN A 3 -13.56 15.95 -15.26
C GLN A 3 -13.49 14.65 -14.46
N GLN A 4 -14.40 13.70 -14.72
CA GLN A 4 -14.43 12.38 -14.06
C GLN A 4 -13.14 11.57 -14.30
N ILE A 5 -12.55 11.68 -15.51
CA ILE A 5 -11.29 11.00 -15.83
C ILE A 5 -10.15 11.59 -14.99
N LYS A 6 -10.06 12.93 -14.88
CA LYS A 6 -9.04 13.60 -14.07
C LYS A 6 -9.13 13.23 -12.59
N GLU A 7 -10.36 13.17 -12.05
CA GLU A 7 -10.61 12.78 -10.66
C GLU A 7 -10.19 11.32 -10.40
N THR A 8 -10.54 10.41 -11.31
CA THR A 8 -10.17 8.98 -11.21
C THR A 8 -8.65 8.81 -11.22
N ILE A 9 -7.96 9.50 -12.13
CA ILE A 9 -6.49 9.47 -12.20
C ILE A 9 -5.88 10.04 -10.92
N GLY A 10 -6.33 11.22 -10.47
CA GLY A 10 -5.82 11.85 -9.26
C GLY A 10 -5.99 10.97 -8.01
N LEU A 11 -7.16 10.36 -7.85
CA LEU A 11 -7.42 9.42 -6.76
C LEU A 11 -6.50 8.20 -6.84
N SER A 12 -6.34 7.59 -8.01
CA SER A 12 -5.46 6.41 -8.16
C SER A 12 -3.99 6.71 -7.84
N VAL A 13 -3.50 7.91 -8.16
CA VAL A 13 -2.15 8.36 -7.81
C VAL A 13 -2.01 8.51 -6.29
N ILE A 14 -2.98 9.15 -5.64
CA ILE A 14 -2.97 9.33 -4.17
C ILE A 14 -2.99 7.97 -3.46
N GLN A 15 -3.79 7.03 -3.94
CA GLN A 15 -3.82 5.66 -3.41
C GLN A 15 -2.48 4.93 -3.57
N ALA A 16 -1.87 5.02 -4.76
CA ALA A 16 -0.57 4.41 -5.02
C ALA A 16 0.54 5.03 -4.15
N ILE A 17 0.54 6.36 -3.97
CA ILE A 17 1.48 7.05 -3.07
C ILE A 17 1.25 6.61 -1.63
N GLY A 18 0.01 6.58 -1.16
CA GLY A 18 -0.33 6.16 0.20
C GLY A 18 0.13 4.73 0.51
N ALA A 19 -0.15 3.79 -0.40
CA ALA A 19 0.31 2.41 -0.27
C ALA A 19 1.84 2.31 -0.34
N SER A 20 2.49 3.08 -1.22
CA SER A 20 3.95 3.13 -1.30
C SER A 20 4.60 3.65 -0.01
N ALA A 21 4.01 4.68 0.61
CA ALA A 21 4.47 5.21 1.88
C ALA A 21 4.38 4.18 3.01
N VAL A 22 3.27 3.41 3.06
CA VAL A 22 3.11 2.32 4.04
C VAL A 22 4.16 1.22 3.83
N VAL A 23 4.40 0.80 2.58
CA VAL A 23 5.43 -0.20 2.26
C VAL A 23 6.83 0.31 2.57
N TRP A 24 7.09 1.60 2.33
CA TRP A 24 8.36 2.23 2.70
C TRP A 24 8.60 2.22 4.21
N LEU A 25 7.59 2.56 5.02
CA LEU A 25 7.67 2.45 6.49
C LEU A 25 7.96 1.02 6.94
N TRP A 26 7.32 0.03 6.30
CA TRP A 26 7.61 -1.38 6.57
C TRP A 26 9.05 -1.76 6.22
N SER A 27 9.58 -1.28 5.10
CA SER A 27 10.99 -1.49 4.74
C SER A 27 11.94 -0.94 5.81
N LEU A 28 11.63 0.22 6.40
CA LEU A 28 12.41 0.77 7.52
C LEU A 28 12.38 -0.14 8.75
N VAL A 29 11.23 -0.74 9.07
CA VAL A 29 11.12 -1.71 10.16
C VAL A 29 11.98 -2.95 9.86
N MET A 30 11.92 -3.47 8.64
CA MET A 30 12.67 -4.66 8.24
C MET A 30 14.18 -4.44 8.22
N THR A 31 14.63 -3.28 7.77
CA THR A 31 16.06 -2.93 7.75
C THR A 31 16.63 -2.69 9.14
N ASN A 32 15.80 -2.28 10.11
CA ASN A 32 16.18 -2.06 11.50
C ASN A 32 15.67 -3.17 12.44
N LEU A 33 15.30 -4.34 11.89
CA LEU A 33 14.61 -5.39 12.63
C LEU A 33 15.41 -5.88 13.84
N SER A 34 16.73 -5.97 13.71
CA SER A 34 17.61 -6.31 14.82
C SER A 34 17.49 -5.32 15.96
N GLN A 35 17.38 -4.01 15.68
CA GLN A 35 17.20 -2.93 16.66
C GLN A 35 15.81 -2.93 17.29
N VAL A 36 14.78 -3.20 16.49
CA VAL A 36 13.39 -3.24 16.94
C VAL A 36 13.17 -4.35 17.98
N PHE A 37 13.86 -5.48 17.85
CA PHE A 37 13.68 -6.65 18.73
C PHE A 37 14.81 -6.92 19.72
N GLN A 38 15.80 -6.04 19.88
CA GLN A 38 17.00 -6.28 20.75
C GLN A 38 16.65 -6.69 22.18
N ASN A 39 15.55 -6.16 22.72
CA ASN A 39 15.15 -6.37 24.11
C ASN A 39 14.08 -7.44 24.29
N THR A 40 13.82 -8.27 23.27
CA THR A 40 12.82 -9.34 23.34
C THR A 40 13.52 -10.68 23.62
N PRO A 41 13.49 -11.19 24.86
CA PRO A 41 14.28 -12.36 25.25
C PRO A 41 13.73 -13.69 24.71
N ASP A 42 12.51 -13.70 24.18
CA ASP A 42 11.84 -14.90 23.69
C ASP A 42 11.55 -14.84 22.19
N THR A 43 12.04 -15.86 21.46
CA THR A 43 11.81 -16.09 20.03
C THR A 43 10.34 -16.20 19.66
N ALA A 44 9.48 -16.75 20.52
CA ALA A 44 8.05 -16.87 20.22
C ALA A 44 7.37 -15.50 20.19
N THR A 45 7.70 -14.64 21.16
CA THR A 45 7.16 -13.28 21.25
C THR A 45 7.60 -12.42 20.06
N THR A 46 8.87 -12.48 19.66
CA THR A 46 9.39 -11.79 18.47
C THR A 46 8.65 -12.22 17.19
N PHE A 47 8.39 -13.51 17.02
CA PHE A 47 7.66 -14.03 15.86
C PHE A 47 6.22 -13.51 15.80
N VAL A 48 5.51 -13.50 16.93
CA VAL A 48 4.13 -12.96 17.00
C VAL A 48 4.11 -11.47 16.69
N LEU A 49 5.02 -10.68 17.28
CA LEU A 49 5.11 -9.24 17.02
C LEU A 49 5.42 -8.94 15.55
N PHE A 50 6.34 -9.71 14.96
CA PHE A 50 6.65 -9.60 13.54
C PHE A 50 5.41 -9.82 12.65
N LEU A 51 4.65 -10.89 12.90
CA LEU A 51 3.41 -11.18 12.17
C LEU A 51 2.35 -10.10 12.36
N LEU A 52 2.23 -9.56 13.58
CA LEU A 52 1.29 -8.47 13.87
C LEU A 52 1.65 -7.21 13.09
N ILE A 53 2.91 -6.78 13.10
CA ILE A 53 3.34 -5.58 12.36
C ILE A 53 3.15 -5.81 10.86
N PHE A 54 3.51 -6.98 10.32
CA PHE A 54 3.25 -7.32 8.92
C PHE A 54 1.77 -7.21 8.57
N MET A 55 0.89 -7.77 9.41
CA MET A 55 -0.56 -7.73 9.19
C MET A 55 -1.10 -6.29 9.25
N ILE A 56 -0.61 -5.47 10.19
CA ILE A 56 -0.98 -4.04 10.28
C ILE A 56 -0.56 -3.31 8.99
N THR A 57 0.68 -3.50 8.54
CA THR A 57 1.17 -2.92 7.28
C THR A 57 0.31 -3.36 6.10
N ALA A 58 0.00 -4.66 6.00
CA ALA A 58 -0.81 -5.21 4.93
C ALA A 58 -2.23 -4.61 4.92
N VAL A 59 -2.85 -4.46 6.08
CA VAL A 59 -4.18 -3.84 6.22
C VAL A 59 -4.14 -2.35 5.86
N LEU A 60 -3.12 -1.62 6.29
CA LEU A 60 -2.96 -0.20 5.95
C LEU A 60 -2.71 0.01 4.44
N ALA A 61 -1.85 -0.80 3.83
CA ALA A 61 -1.58 -0.73 2.39
C ALA A 61 -2.82 -1.14 1.58
N GLY A 62 -3.49 -2.23 1.98
CA GLY A 62 -4.75 -2.66 1.38
C GLY A 62 -5.84 -1.61 1.52
N GLY A 63 -5.98 -0.99 2.70
CA GLY A 63 -6.93 0.09 2.96
C GLY A 63 -6.65 1.34 2.12
N ALA A 64 -5.38 1.70 1.91
CA ALA A 64 -5.00 2.82 1.06
C ALA A 64 -5.44 2.63 -0.40
N VAL A 65 -5.36 1.40 -0.94
CA VAL A 65 -5.75 1.10 -2.33
C VAL A 65 -7.24 0.79 -2.45
N LEU A 66 -7.81 0.03 -1.52
CA LEU A 66 -9.14 -0.56 -1.64
C LEU A 66 -10.22 0.21 -0.89
N GLY A 67 -9.88 1.12 0.05
CA GLY A 67 -10.87 1.80 0.90
C GLY A 67 -11.93 2.55 0.10
N TYR A 68 -11.51 3.38 -0.87
CA TYR A 68 -12.44 4.12 -1.72
C TYR A 68 -13.17 3.24 -2.76
N PRO A 69 -12.51 2.28 -3.45
CA PRO A 69 -13.19 1.26 -4.25
C PRO A 69 -14.27 0.49 -3.50
N LEU A 70 -14.01 0.08 -2.25
CA LEU A 70 -15.00 -0.59 -1.42
C LEU A 70 -16.19 0.31 -1.16
N TYR A 71 -15.95 1.58 -0.83
CA TYR A 71 -17.01 2.57 -0.65
C TYR A 71 -17.89 2.69 -1.91
N LEU A 72 -17.28 2.85 -3.09
CA LEU A 72 -17.98 2.95 -4.38
C LEU A 72 -18.84 1.71 -4.69
N VAL A 73 -18.35 0.52 -4.36
CA VAL A 73 -19.07 -0.73 -4.59
C VAL A 73 -20.24 -0.88 -3.61
N LEU A 74 -20.00 -0.67 -2.32
CA LEU A 74 -20.98 -0.94 -1.26
C LEU A 74 -22.08 0.12 -1.20
N HIS A 75 -21.76 1.38 -1.44
CA HIS A 75 -22.71 2.49 -1.32
C HIS A 75 -23.29 2.91 -2.66
N GLU A 76 -22.45 3.05 -3.69
CA GLU A 76 -22.88 3.57 -5.00
C GLU A 76 -23.15 2.48 -6.05
N ARG A 77 -22.85 1.21 -5.75
CA ARG A 77 -22.93 0.06 -6.68
C ARG A 77 -22.16 0.26 -7.99
N LYS A 78 -21.12 1.12 -8.00
CA LYS A 78 -20.32 1.47 -9.18
C LYS A 78 -19.12 0.54 -9.35
N TRP A 79 -19.38 -0.71 -9.70
CA TRP A 79 -18.35 -1.73 -9.89
C TRP A 79 -17.31 -1.37 -10.96
N GLY A 80 -17.73 -0.83 -12.11
CA GLY A 80 -16.83 -0.47 -13.20
C GLY A 80 -15.80 0.60 -12.80
N THR A 81 -16.26 1.65 -12.11
CA THR A 81 -15.37 2.72 -11.61
C THR A 81 -14.43 2.18 -10.54
N ALA A 82 -14.91 1.35 -9.62
CA ALA A 82 -14.09 0.77 -8.56
C ALA A 82 -12.96 -0.11 -9.12
N ILE A 83 -13.28 -1.01 -10.07
CA ILE A 83 -12.27 -1.86 -10.73
C ILE A 83 -11.25 -1.00 -11.49
N THR A 84 -11.72 0.01 -12.23
CA THR A 84 -10.84 0.91 -12.98
C THR A 84 -9.85 1.62 -12.05
N LEU A 85 -10.34 2.09 -10.90
CA LEU A 85 -9.51 2.78 -9.90
C LEU A 85 -8.43 1.84 -9.34
N VAL A 86 -8.80 0.61 -8.97
CA VAL A 86 -7.84 -0.39 -8.46
C VAL A 86 -6.79 -0.74 -9.51
N VAL A 87 -7.20 -0.98 -10.76
CA VAL A 87 -6.26 -1.29 -11.85
C VAL A 87 -5.32 -0.12 -12.11
N MET A 88 -5.82 1.11 -12.15
CA MET A 88 -4.96 2.30 -12.26
C MET A 88 -3.98 2.43 -11.10
N SER A 89 -4.43 2.21 -9.86
CA SER A 89 -3.57 2.25 -8.68
C SER A 89 -2.47 1.18 -8.75
N LEU A 90 -2.78 -0.03 -9.25
CA LEU A 90 -1.79 -1.08 -9.50
C LEU A 90 -0.79 -0.69 -10.58
N VAL A 91 -1.23 -0.05 -11.67
CA VAL A 91 -0.34 0.47 -12.71
C VAL A 91 0.62 1.51 -12.12
N TRP A 92 0.12 2.46 -11.32
CA TRP A 92 0.96 3.45 -10.66
C TRP A 92 1.94 2.82 -9.68
N LEU A 93 1.51 1.85 -8.88
CA LEU A 93 2.41 1.10 -7.99
C LEU A 93 3.50 0.37 -8.78
N GLY A 94 3.15 -0.25 -9.91
CA GLY A 94 4.12 -0.88 -10.81
C GLY A 94 5.13 0.13 -11.39
N LEU A 95 4.66 1.31 -11.80
CA LEU A 95 5.53 2.40 -12.27
C LEU A 95 6.47 2.89 -11.16
N ILE A 96 5.97 3.14 -9.95
CA ILE A 96 6.77 3.54 -8.80
C ILE A 96 7.84 2.48 -8.51
N ALA A 97 7.47 1.21 -8.44
CA ALA A 97 8.39 0.11 -8.22
C ALA A 97 9.49 0.03 -9.31
N ALA A 98 9.10 0.10 -10.58
CA ALA A 98 10.06 0.12 -11.70
C ALA A 98 11.03 1.31 -11.62
N THR A 99 10.52 2.49 -11.23
CA THR A 99 11.33 3.71 -11.08
C THR A 99 12.35 3.55 -9.94
N ILE A 100 11.93 3.01 -8.81
CA ILE A 100 12.82 2.73 -7.67
C ILE A 100 13.92 1.73 -8.07
N VAL A 101 13.57 0.64 -8.74
CA VAL A 101 14.54 -0.36 -9.20
C VAL A 101 15.54 0.25 -10.18
N LEU A 102 15.06 1.07 -11.13
CA LEU A 102 15.92 1.77 -12.08
C LEU A 102 16.92 2.71 -11.38
N ILE A 103 16.48 3.41 -10.33
CA ILE A 103 17.34 4.30 -9.55
C ILE A 103 18.36 3.48 -8.74
N ALA A 104 17.93 2.37 -8.13
CA ALA A 104 18.77 1.54 -7.27
C ALA A 104 19.84 0.73 -8.03
N THR A 105 19.67 0.50 -9.33
CA THR A 105 20.58 -0.30 -10.17
C THR A 105 21.53 0.54 -11.03
N ARG A 106 21.47 1.87 -10.91
CA ARG A 106 22.44 2.82 -11.50
C ARG A 106 23.52 3.17 -10.50
#